data_AF-A0A430G835-F1
#
_entry.id   AF-A0A430G835-F1
#
_cell.length_a   1.000
_cell.length_b   1.000
_cell.length_c   1.000
_cell.angle_alpha   90.00
_cell.angle_beta   90.00
_cell.angle_gamma   90.00
#
_symmetry.space_group_name_H-M   'P 1'
#
loop_
_entity.id
_entity.type
_entity.pdbx_description
1 polymer ?
#
loop_
_entity_poly.entity_id
_entity_poly.type
_entity_poly.pdbx_seq_one_letter_code
_entity_poly.pdbx_strand_id
1 'polypeptide(L)'
;MITIIALSAAILAIPLMARLLVAAIATLWGAALVIRSRRIARHILSRGIGQPNSRCDRKPSRAERRLLKQGLKLALDQTELRSLFPQSMARAETWASRLVP
;
A
#
# COMPACT_ATOMS: atom_id res chain seq x y z
N MET A 1 -32.13 32.56 -10.78
CA MET A 1 -30.89 32.73 -9.98
C MET A 1 -30.57 31.51 -9.13
N ILE A 2 -31.52 30.97 -8.35
CA ILE A 2 -31.31 29.78 -7.49
C ILE A 2 -30.85 28.54 -8.28
N THR A 3 -31.45 28.29 -9.45
CA THR A 3 -31.09 27.16 -10.33
C THR A 3 -29.67 27.26 -10.88
N ILE A 4 -29.21 28.46 -11.22
CA ILE A 4 -27.85 28.71 -11.72
C ILE A 4 -26.83 28.48 -10.60
N ILE A 5 -27.13 28.92 -9.38
CA ILE A 5 -26.28 28.71 -8.20
C ILE A 5 -26.18 27.21 -7.86
N ALA A 6 -27.29 26.49 -7.90
CA ALA A 6 -27.31 25.04 -7.67
C ALA A 6 -26.51 24.27 -8.72
N LEU A 7 -26.63 24.65 -10.01
CA LEU A 7 -25.85 24.04 -11.09
C LEU A 7 -24.34 24.32 -10.92
N SER A 8 -23.99 25.56 -10.56
CA SER A 8 -22.60 25.98 -10.32
C SER A 8 -21.98 25.21 -9.15
N ALA A 9 -22.74 25.06 -8.05
CA ALA A 9 -22.32 24.30 -6.88
C ALA A 9 -22.16 22.81 -7.19
N ALA A 10 -23.06 22.22 -7.99
CA ALA A 10 -22.97 20.83 -8.40
C ALA A 10 -21.71 20.57 -9.28
N ILE A 11 -21.43 21.46 -10.24
CA ILE A 11 -20.25 21.37 -11.11
C ILE A 11 -18.94 21.42 -10.29
N LEU A 12 -18.91 22.17 -9.20
CA LEU A 12 -17.76 22.24 -8.28
C LEU A 12 -17.70 21.07 -7.28
N ALA A 13 -18.85 20.57 -6.81
CA ALA A 13 -18.92 19.51 -5.81
C ALA A 13 -18.56 18.12 -6.37
N ILE A 14 -18.94 17.84 -7.63
CA ILE A 14 -18.66 16.55 -8.29
C ILE A 14 -17.16 16.21 -8.34
N PRO A 15 -16.25 17.10 -8.83
CA PRO A 15 -14.82 16.80 -8.87
C PRO A 15 -14.20 16.73 -7.48
N LEU A 16 -14.75 17.47 -6.50
CA LEU A 16 -14.28 17.42 -5.11
C LEU A 16 -14.61 16.07 -4.47
N MET A 17 -15.84 15.58 -4.66
CA MET A 17 -16.29 14.25 -4.23
C MET A 17 -15.47 13.15 -4.92
N ALA A 18 -15.22 13.27 -6.23
CA ALA A 18 -14.39 12.31 -6.95
C ALA A 18 -12.95 12.26 -6.39
N ARG A 19 -12.34 13.41 -6.07
CA ARG A 19 -11.03 13.48 -5.42
C ARG A 19 -11.00 12.81 -4.05
N LEU A 20 -12.03 13.04 -3.23
CA LEU A 20 -12.16 12.41 -1.92
C LEU A 20 -12.34 10.90 -2.04
N LEU A 21 -13.12 10.45 -3.02
CA LEU A 21 -13.34 9.02 -3.28
C LEU A 21 -12.05 8.34 -3.75
N VAL A 22 -11.31 8.96 -4.66
CA VAL A 22 -9.99 8.49 -5.10
C VAL A 22 -9.01 8.45 -3.93
N ALA A 23 -8.98 9.48 -3.09
CA ALA A 23 -8.13 9.51 -1.90
C ALA A 23 -8.50 8.39 -0.91
N ALA A 24 -9.79 8.13 -0.70
CA ALA A 24 -10.27 7.05 0.15
C ALA A 24 -9.84 5.67 -0.39
N ILE A 25 -10.02 5.43 -1.70
CA ILE A 25 -9.59 4.19 -2.36
C ILE A 25 -8.07 4.02 -2.26
N ALA A 26 -7.29 5.06 -2.55
CA ALA A 26 -5.83 5.02 -2.45
C ALA A 26 -5.37 4.72 -1.01
N THR A 27 -6.05 5.26 -0.01
CA THR A 27 -5.74 5.02 1.40
C THR A 27 -6.07 3.57 1.81
N LEU A 28 -7.22 3.03 1.36
CA LEU A 28 -7.60 1.63 1.56
C LEU A 28 -6.61 0.66 0.91
N TRP A 29 -6.23 0.94 -0.34
CA TRP A 29 -5.23 0.15 -1.06
C TRP A 29 -3.87 0.20 -0.38
N GLY A 30 -3.42 1.39 0.05
CA GLY A 30 -2.20 1.56 0.81
C GLY A 30 -2.20 0.76 2.10
N ALA A 31 -3.29 0.82 2.87
CA ALA A 31 -3.42 0.09 4.12
C ALA A 31 -3.40 -1.43 3.88
N ALA A 32 -4.13 -1.91 2.88
CA ALA A 32 -4.12 -3.33 2.49
C ALA A 32 -2.71 -3.78 2.09
N LEU A 33 -1.97 -2.95 1.35
CA LEU A 33 -0.62 -3.25 0.89
C LEU A 33 0.38 -3.31 2.05
N VAL A 34 0.30 -2.39 3.02
CA VAL A 34 1.12 -2.41 4.24
C VAL A 34 0.81 -3.64 5.12
N ILE A 35 -0.47 -4.02 5.27
CA ILE A 35 -0.83 -5.23 6.01
C ILE A 35 -0.26 -6.47 5.33
N ARG A 36 -0.35 -6.53 3.99
CA ARG A 36 0.19 -7.64 3.20
C ARG A 36 1.72 -7.69 3.27
N SER A 37 2.39 -6.54 3.26
CA SER A 37 3.85 -6.45 3.39
C SER A 37 4.31 -6.97 4.74
N ARG A 38 3.65 -6.55 5.82
CA ARG A 38 3.93 -7.03 7.18
C ARG A 38 3.71 -8.54 7.31
N ARG A 39 2.65 -9.10 6.72
CA ARG A 39 2.41 -10.56 6.72
C ARG A 39 3.51 -11.32 5.98
N ILE A 40 3.92 -10.84 4.81
CA ILE A 40 4.99 -11.48 4.03
C ILE A 40 6.33 -11.36 4.78
N ALA A 41 6.66 -10.19 5.33
CA ALA A 41 7.87 -9.97 6.12
C ALA A 41 7.91 -10.90 7.34
N ARG A 42 6.80 -11.04 8.09
CA ARG A 42 6.70 -12.00 9.20
C ARG A 42 6.92 -13.44 8.74
N HIS A 43 6.40 -13.83 7.58
CA HIS A 43 6.63 -15.18 7.02
C HIS A 43 8.07 -15.41 6.55
N ILE A 44 8.74 -14.38 6.04
CA ILE A 44 10.16 -14.43 5.64
C ILE A 44 11.03 -14.57 6.90
N LEU A 45 10.76 -13.75 7.92
CA LEU A 45 11.44 -13.78 9.21
C LEU A 45 11.22 -15.10 9.96
N SER A 46 10.00 -15.63 10.00
CA SER A 46 9.70 -16.90 10.69
C SER A 46 10.29 -18.12 9.98
N ARG A 47 10.53 -18.05 8.67
CA ARG A 47 11.26 -19.08 7.92
C ARG A 47 12.78 -18.92 7.95
N GLY A 48 13.31 -17.88 8.61
CA GLY A 48 14.75 -17.62 8.69
C GLY A 48 15.39 -17.26 7.34
N ILE A 49 14.60 -16.78 6.38
CA ILE A 49 15.07 -16.43 5.04
C ILE A 49 15.84 -15.10 5.16
N GLY A 50 17.18 -15.16 5.07
CA GLY A 50 18.04 -13.97 5.17
C GLY A 50 18.58 -13.67 6.57
N GLN A 51 18.53 -14.63 7.51
CA GLN A 51 19.29 -14.49 8.75
C GLN A 51 20.80 -14.47 8.45
N PRO A 52 21.61 -13.67 9.18
CA PRO A 52 23.05 -13.55 8.92
C PRO A 52 23.82 -14.87 9.07
N ASN A 53 23.27 -15.86 9.79
CA ASN A 53 23.82 -17.21 9.90
C ASN A 53 23.25 -18.22 8.88
N SER A 54 22.25 -17.85 8.07
CA SER A 54 21.80 -18.70 6.97
C SER A 54 22.75 -18.48 5.80
N ARG A 55 23.75 -19.37 5.66
CA ARG A 55 24.65 -19.53 4.49
C ARG A 55 24.19 -18.67 3.30
N CYS A 56 24.83 -17.52 3.09
CA CYS A 56 24.59 -16.67 1.92
C CYS A 56 24.78 -17.42 0.59
N ASP A 57 25.51 -18.54 0.60
CA ASP A 57 25.72 -19.43 -0.56
C ASP A 57 24.61 -20.47 -0.79
N ARG A 58 23.63 -20.59 0.10
CA ARG A 58 22.54 -21.56 -0.10
C ARG A 58 21.63 -21.03 -1.20
N LYS A 59 21.61 -21.73 -2.35
CA LYS A 59 20.65 -21.44 -3.44
C LYS A 59 19.23 -21.43 -2.88
N PRO A 60 18.47 -20.34 -3.07
CA PRO A 60 17.13 -20.22 -2.50
C PRO A 60 16.19 -21.25 -3.11
N SER A 61 15.37 -21.87 -2.25
CA SER A 61 14.38 -22.87 -2.65
C SER A 61 13.32 -22.25 -3.59
N ARG A 62 12.59 -23.08 -4.35
CA ARG A 62 11.48 -22.58 -5.21
C ARG A 62 10.43 -21.79 -4.41
N ALA A 63 10.18 -22.18 -3.16
CA ALA A 63 9.23 -21.49 -2.28
C ALA A 63 9.77 -20.13 -1.82
N GLU A 64 11.05 -20.06 -1.45
CA GLU A 64 11.73 -18.80 -1.09
C GLU A 64 11.78 -17.82 -2.25
N ARG A 65 12.11 -18.29 -3.46
CA ARG A 65 12.10 -17.46 -4.67
C ARG A 65 10.72 -16.87 -4.95
N ARG A 66 9.65 -17.64 -4.74
CA ARG A 66 8.27 -17.14 -4.91
C ARG A 66 7.94 -16.07 -3.87
N LEU A 67 8.34 -16.26 -2.61
CA LEU A 67 8.14 -15.27 -1.55
C LEU A 67 8.94 -13.98 -1.80
N LEU A 68 10.20 -14.09 -2.21
CA LEU A 68 11.03 -12.95 -2.60
C LEU A 68 10.43 -12.19 -3.78
N LYS A 69 9.98 -12.90 -4.83
CA LYS A 69 9.32 -12.27 -5.98
C LYS A 69 8.03 -11.55 -5.57
N GLN A 70 7.24 -12.13 -4.67
CA GLN A 70 6.04 -11.49 -4.12
C GLN A 70 6.38 -10.26 -3.29
N GLY A 71 7.39 -10.33 -2.42
CA GLY A 71 7.86 -9.19 -1.63
C GLY A 71 8.40 -8.06 -2.52
N LEU A 72 9.18 -8.39 -3.55
CA LEU A 72 9.71 -7.42 -4.50
C LEU A 72 8.58 -6.73 -5.28
N LYS A 73 7.61 -7.50 -5.80
CA LYS A 73 6.45 -6.94 -6.49
C LYS A 73 5.68 -5.99 -5.57
N LEU A 74 5.47 -6.38 -4.32
CA LEU A 74 4.75 -5.57 -3.35
C LEU A 74 5.50 -4.26 -3.01
N ALA A 75 6.83 -4.32 -2.92
CA ALA A 75 7.66 -3.13 -2.70
C ALA A 75 7.60 -2.16 -3.90
N LEU A 76 7.56 -2.70 -5.12
CA LEU A 76 7.35 -1.90 -6.33
C LEU A 76 5.97 -1.25 -6.34
N ASP A 77 4.90 -2.01 -6.06
CA ASP A 77 3.52 -1.49 -5.96
C ASP A 77 3.44 -0.38 -4.88
N GLN A 78 4.12 -0.54 -3.75
CA GLN A 78 4.19 0.49 -2.69
C GLN A 78 4.90 1.75 -3.19
N THR A 79 5.99 1.59 -3.93
CA THR A 79 6.78 2.71 -4.45
C THR A 79 5.99 3.48 -5.51
N GLU A 80 5.29 2.77 -6.41
CA GLU A 80 4.43 3.38 -7.43
C GLU A 80 3.25 4.13 -6.81
N LEU A 81 2.56 3.53 -5.84
CA LEU A 81 1.45 4.23 -5.19
C LEU A 81 1.91 5.41 -4.33
N ARG A 82 3.13 5.35 -3.75
CA ARG A 82 3.71 6.47 -2.99
C ARG A 82 4.16 7.62 -3.89
N SER A 83 4.59 7.34 -5.12
CA SER A 83 4.90 8.39 -6.10
C SER A 83 3.63 9.07 -6.63
N LEU A 84 2.55 8.32 -6.85
CA LEU A 84 1.28 8.86 -7.34
C LEU A 84 0.46 9.57 -6.24
N PHE A 85 0.46 9.03 -5.01
CA PHE A 85 -0.41 9.51 -3.93
C PHE A 85 0.35 9.62 -2.58
N PRO A 86 1.33 10.53 -2.47
CA PRO A 86 2.22 10.60 -1.30
C PRO A 86 1.47 10.88 0.02
N GLN A 87 0.48 11.78 0.00
CA GLN A 87 -0.30 12.12 1.21
C GLN A 87 -1.22 10.99 1.66
N SER A 88 -1.83 10.26 0.72
CA SER A 88 -2.71 9.12 1.01
C SER A 88 -1.91 7.94 1.59
N MET A 89 -0.71 7.70 1.06
CA MET A 89 0.18 6.65 1.58
C MET A 89 0.71 6.96 2.99
N ALA A 90 1.08 8.22 3.28
CA ALA A 90 1.49 8.61 4.63
C ALA A 90 0.37 8.38 5.66
N ARG A 91 -0.89 8.69 5.29
CA ARG A 91 -2.06 8.40 6.14
C ARG A 91 -2.29 6.90 6.29
N ALA A 92 -2.21 6.14 5.20
CA ALA A 92 -2.37 4.69 5.22
C ALA A 92 -1.33 3.98 6.10
N GLU A 93 -0.06 4.42 6.05
CA GLU A 93 1.00 3.92 6.94
C GLU A 93 0.69 4.19 8.41
N THR A 94 0.24 5.41 8.73
CA THR A 94 -0.14 5.80 10.10
C THR A 94 -1.32 4.99 10.63
N TRP A 95 -2.29 4.68 9.76
CA TRP A 95 -3.43 3.81 10.10
C TRP A 95 -2.99 2.37 10.29
N ALA A 96 -2.19 1.83 9.37
CA ALA A 96 -1.71 0.46 9.43
C ALA A 96 -0.83 0.20 10.66
N SER A 97 -0.01 1.17 11.09
CA SER A 97 0.78 1.06 12.33
C SER A 97 -0.07 1.03 13.60
N ARG A 98 -1.30 1.57 13.57
CA ARG A 98 -2.23 1.54 14.71
C ARG A 98 -3.02 0.22 14.77
N LEU A 99 -3.35 -0.36 13.61
CA LEU A 99 -4.13 -1.59 13.50
C LEU A 99 -3.31 -2.86 13.72
N VAL A 100 -2.03 -2.83 13.39
CA VAL A 100 -1.12 -3.95 13.53
C VAL A 100 0.19 -3.40 14.10
N PRO A 101 0.44 -3.49 15.42
CA PRO A 101 1.76 -3.18 15.97
C PRO A 101 2.85 -4.05 15.31
#